data_AF-A0A6L7Q352-F1
#
_entry.id   AF-A0A6L7Q352-F1
#
_cell.length_a   1.000
_cell.length_b   1.000
_cell.length_c   1.000
_cell.angle_alpha   90.00
_cell.angle_beta   90.00
_cell.angle_gamma   90.00
#
_symmetry.space_group_name_H-M   'P 1'
#
loop_
_entity.id
_entity.type
_entity.pdbx_description
1 polymer ?
#
loop_
_entity_poly.entity_id
_entity_poly.type
_entity_poly.pdbx_seq_one_letter_code
_entity_poly.pdbx_strand_id
1 'polypeptide(L)'
;MPERNFANRTLYHGDNLPFLRGMNSETVNLIATDPPFNKNRDFHADPDRLGSNARFQDRWRWDKDVHDDWLIAIQRDEPEVWTVITAAKQVWGDDMGAFLCWLGVRLLECHRVLTDDGSLYLHIDHTAHAWVKCLLDAIFGRQQFLNEIVWPYRTGG
;
A
#
# COMPACT_ATOMS: atom_id res chain seq x y z
N MET A 1 10.65 -23.76 -4.34
CA MET A 1 10.55 -22.30 -4.30
C MET A 1 10.86 -21.77 -5.68
N PRO A 2 9.99 -20.91 -6.23
CA PRO A 2 10.25 -20.19 -7.48
C PRO A 2 11.61 -19.48 -7.48
N GLU A 3 12.19 -19.32 -8.67
CA GLU A 3 13.49 -18.67 -8.82
C GLU A 3 13.38 -17.16 -8.55
N ARG A 4 14.26 -16.63 -7.70
CA ARG A 4 14.37 -15.18 -7.45
C ARG A 4 15.16 -14.53 -8.57
N ASN A 5 14.64 -13.43 -9.14
CA ASN A 5 15.36 -12.60 -10.11
C ASN A 5 16.02 -11.36 -9.49
N PHE A 6 16.31 -11.42 -8.18
CA PHE A 6 17.01 -10.39 -7.43
C PHE A 6 17.97 -11.03 -6.42
N ALA A 7 19.07 -10.33 -6.12
CA ALA A 7 20.08 -10.82 -5.20
C ALA A 7 19.67 -10.55 -3.74
N ASN A 8 20.30 -11.28 -2.81
CA ASN A 8 20.15 -10.98 -1.39
C ASN A 8 20.75 -9.60 -1.08
N ARG A 9 20.11 -8.83 -0.19
CA ARG A 9 20.51 -7.47 0.22
C ARG A 9 20.52 -6.44 -0.91
N THR A 10 19.67 -6.61 -1.92
CA THR A 10 19.47 -5.59 -2.97
C THR A 10 18.67 -4.40 -2.42
N LEU A 11 19.12 -3.18 -2.75
CA LEU A 11 18.41 -1.93 -2.50
C LEU A 11 17.93 -1.35 -3.84
N TYR A 12 16.64 -1.06 -3.94
CA TYR A 12 16.05 -0.35 -5.06
C TYR A 12 15.74 1.09 -4.67
N HIS A 13 15.95 2.03 -5.61
CA HIS A 13 15.67 3.45 -5.40
C HIS A 13 14.76 3.98 -6.52
N GLY A 14 13.60 4.52 -6.14
CA GLY A 14 12.57 5.00 -7.05
C GLY A 14 11.17 4.62 -6.58
N ASP A 15 10.17 4.77 -7.45
CA ASP A 15 8.83 4.23 -7.21
C ASP A 15 8.90 2.69 -7.10
N ASN A 16 8.23 2.13 -6.11
CA ASN A 16 8.28 0.70 -5.83
C ASN A 16 7.50 -0.14 -6.86
N LEU A 17 6.47 0.42 -7.50
CA LEU A 17 5.56 -0.33 -8.36
C LEU A 17 6.25 -0.96 -9.58
N PRO A 18 7.12 -0.27 -10.35
CA PRO A 18 7.87 -0.89 -11.44
C PRO A 18 8.80 -2.03 -10.98
N PHE A 19 9.43 -1.88 -9.81
CA PHE A 19 10.30 -2.94 -9.28
C PHE A 19 9.49 -4.15 -8.86
N LEU A 20 8.37 -3.96 -8.15
CA LEU A 20 7.46 -5.04 -7.77
C LEU A 20 6.95 -5.79 -8.99
N ARG A 21 6.48 -5.09 -10.03
CA ARG A 21 6.05 -5.68 -11.32
C ARG A 21 7.16 -6.49 -12.01
N GLY A 22 8.41 -6.09 -11.83
CA GLY A 22 9.57 -6.78 -12.38
C GLY A 22 10.01 -8.01 -11.59
N MET A 23 9.57 -8.19 -10.34
CA MET A 23 9.93 -9.34 -9.50
C MET A 23 9.15 -10.59 -9.89
N ASN A 24 9.81 -11.75 -9.84
CA ASN A 24 9.14 -13.04 -10.01
C ASN A 24 8.12 -13.30 -8.89
N SER A 25 6.98 -13.92 -9.24
CA SER A 25 5.91 -14.26 -8.29
C SER A 25 6.37 -15.29 -7.25
N GLU A 26 5.73 -15.31 -6.08
CA GLU A 26 5.96 -16.33 -5.05
C GLU A 26 7.44 -16.50 -4.64
N THR A 27 8.16 -15.38 -4.52
CA THR A 27 9.59 -15.36 -4.19
C THR A 27 9.91 -14.75 -2.83
N VAL A 28 8.96 -14.06 -2.22
CA VAL A 28 9.10 -13.29 -0.98
C VAL A 28 8.33 -13.98 0.16
N ASN A 29 8.99 -14.24 1.29
CA ASN A 29 8.34 -14.88 2.44
C ASN A 29 7.72 -13.87 3.43
N LEU A 30 8.23 -12.64 3.45
CA LEU A 30 7.78 -11.60 4.37
C LEU A 30 7.89 -10.23 3.71
N ILE A 31 6.80 -9.47 3.75
CA ILE A 31 6.79 -8.06 3.41
C ILE A 31 6.43 -7.28 4.67
N ALA A 32 7.23 -6.28 5.02
CA ALA A 32 6.92 -5.30 6.05
C ALA A 32 6.95 -3.91 5.40
N THR A 33 5.83 -3.20 5.47
CA THR A 33 5.67 -1.90 4.80
C THR A 33 4.94 -0.89 5.66
N ASP A 34 5.33 0.37 5.52
CA ASP A 34 4.80 1.53 6.23
C ASP A 34 4.41 2.61 5.21
N PRO A 35 3.32 2.41 4.44
CA PRO A 35 2.86 3.40 3.50
C PRO A 35 2.46 4.70 4.22
N PRO A 36 2.50 5.84 3.51
CA PRO A 36 2.07 7.11 4.08
C PRO A 36 0.60 7.04 4.57
N PHE A 37 0.29 7.78 5.63
CA PHE A 37 -0.90 7.56 6.45
C PHE A 37 -2.17 8.30 5.99
N ASN A 38 -2.09 9.13 4.94
CA ASN A 38 -3.20 9.98 4.50
C ASN A 38 -3.81 10.82 5.65
N LYS A 39 -2.93 11.41 6.48
CA LYS A 39 -3.28 12.18 7.70
C LYS A 39 -3.75 13.61 7.41
N ASN A 40 -3.91 13.98 6.14
CA ASN A 40 -4.23 15.33 5.69
C ASN A 40 -3.26 16.39 6.25
N ARG A 41 -1.97 16.03 6.43
CA ARG A 41 -0.93 16.95 6.92
C ARG A 41 0.32 16.87 6.03
N ASP A 42 0.80 18.03 5.60
CA ASP A 42 2.15 18.12 5.03
C ASP A 42 3.15 17.96 6.19
N PHE A 43 3.86 16.83 6.24
CA PHE A 43 4.93 16.62 7.22
C PHE A 43 6.17 17.41 6.78
N HIS A 44 6.52 18.44 7.55
CA HIS A 44 7.81 19.10 7.45
C HIS A 44 8.81 18.34 8.33
N ALA A 45 9.79 17.70 7.72
CA ALA A 45 10.94 17.19 8.47
C ALA A 45 11.73 18.39 9.02
N ASP A 46 12.01 18.38 10.32
CA ASP A 46 12.87 19.37 10.99
C ASP A 46 14.29 19.28 10.41
N PRO A 47 14.84 20.37 9.81
CA PRO A 47 16.14 20.36 9.14
C PRO A 47 17.32 19.89 9.99
N ASP A 48 17.21 19.93 11.33
CA ASP A 48 18.31 19.64 12.25
C ASP A 48 18.46 18.14 12.60
N ARG A 49 17.61 17.26 12.06
CA ARG A 49 17.79 15.79 12.16
C ARG A 49 18.23 15.23 10.82
N LEU A 50 19.50 14.81 10.74
CA LEU A 50 20.16 14.12 9.63
C LEU A 50 19.19 13.31 8.74
N GLY A 51 18.89 13.81 7.54
CA GLY A 51 18.32 13.00 6.47
C GLY A 51 17.22 13.63 5.62
N SER A 52 17.63 14.54 4.72
CA SER A 52 16.93 14.96 3.49
C SER A 52 15.65 15.81 3.63
N ASN A 53 15.54 16.80 2.73
CA ASN A 53 14.36 17.62 2.45
C ASN A 53 13.17 16.81 1.89
N ALA A 54 12.87 15.64 2.45
CA ALA A 54 11.82 14.76 2.01
C ALA A 54 10.46 15.41 2.29
N ARG A 55 9.81 15.89 1.23
CA ARG A 55 8.39 16.22 1.24
C ARG A 55 7.61 14.90 1.15
N PHE A 56 6.94 14.51 2.22
CA PHE A 56 6.04 13.35 2.18
C PHE A 56 4.70 13.81 1.62
N GLN A 57 4.33 13.30 0.43
CA GLN A 57 3.02 13.55 -0.16
C GLN A 57 1.97 12.76 0.64
N ASP A 58 1.16 13.47 1.41
CA ASP A 58 0.11 12.90 2.28
C ASP A 58 -1.30 13.10 1.71
N ARG A 59 -1.40 13.37 0.40
CA ARG A 59 -2.66 13.45 -0.37
C ARG A 59 -2.48 12.93 -1.79
N TRP A 60 -3.44 12.13 -2.22
CA TRP A 60 -3.52 11.57 -3.57
C TRP A 60 -4.65 12.23 -4.33
N ARG A 61 -4.43 12.43 -5.62
CA ARG A 61 -5.43 12.96 -6.53
C ARG A 61 -5.57 12.08 -7.74
N TRP A 62 -6.81 11.92 -8.18
CA TRP A 62 -7.16 11.13 -9.36
C TRP A 62 -6.46 11.63 -10.64
N ASP A 63 -6.30 12.94 -10.80
CA ASP A 63 -5.72 13.57 -11.99
C ASP A 63 -4.19 13.54 -12.02
N LYS A 64 -3.54 13.19 -10.91
CA LYS A 64 -2.07 13.30 -10.77
C LYS A 64 -1.40 11.98 -10.39
N ASP A 65 -1.99 11.24 -9.45
CA ASP A 65 -1.33 10.12 -8.78
C ASP A 65 -1.95 8.76 -9.15
N VAL A 66 -3.04 8.78 -9.93
CA VAL A 66 -3.75 7.60 -10.43
C VAL A 66 -3.63 7.57 -11.95
N HIS A 67 -3.25 6.41 -12.49
CA HIS A 67 -3.08 6.24 -13.92
C HIS A 67 -4.25 5.43 -14.53
N ASP A 68 -4.68 5.81 -15.73
CA ASP A 68 -5.83 5.19 -16.41
C ASP A 68 -5.64 3.69 -16.66
N ASP A 69 -4.41 3.25 -16.93
CA ASP A 69 -4.08 1.84 -17.12
C ASP A 69 -4.34 1.01 -15.85
N TRP A 70 -4.10 1.59 -14.67
CA TRP A 70 -4.41 0.96 -13.39
C TRP A 70 -5.90 0.77 -13.21
N LEU A 71 -6.68 1.79 -13.56
CA LEU A 71 -8.14 1.75 -13.45
C LEU A 71 -8.74 0.67 -14.34
N ILE A 72 -8.29 0.61 -15.60
CA ILE A 72 -8.72 -0.40 -16.55
C ILE A 72 -8.38 -1.81 -16.03
N ALA A 73 -7.16 -2.01 -15.53
CA ALA A 73 -6.73 -3.30 -14.99
C ALA A 73 -7.54 -3.70 -13.75
N ILE A 74 -7.65 -2.81 -12.76
CA ILE A 74 -8.39 -3.08 -11.51
C ILE A 74 -9.86 -3.38 -11.81
N GLN A 75 -10.52 -2.60 -12.67
CA GLN A 75 -11.93 -2.82 -13.00
C GLN A 75 -12.18 -4.16 -13.71
N ARG A 76 -11.23 -4.59 -14.55
CA ARG A 76 -11.36 -5.82 -15.33
C ARG A 76 -11.00 -7.05 -14.51
N ASP A 77 -9.89 -6.99 -13.77
CA ASP A 77 -9.25 -8.15 -13.18
C ASP A 77 -9.53 -8.28 -11.67
N GLU A 78 -9.87 -7.17 -10.99
CA GLU A 78 -9.98 -7.09 -9.52
C GLU A 78 -11.27 -6.35 -9.07
N PRO A 79 -12.48 -6.87 -9.40
CA PRO A 79 -13.74 -6.15 -9.19
C PRO A 79 -14.07 -5.89 -7.71
N GLU A 80 -13.65 -6.75 -6.78
CA GLU A 80 -13.79 -6.53 -5.34
C GLU A 80 -12.92 -5.36 -4.88
N VAL A 81 -11.69 -5.26 -5.39
CA VAL A 81 -10.77 -4.15 -5.12
C VAL A 81 -11.37 -2.85 -5.65
N TRP A 82 -11.91 -2.86 -6.86
CA TRP A 82 -12.60 -1.71 -7.44
C TRP A 82 -13.79 -1.26 -6.59
N THR A 83 -14.57 -2.22 -6.07
CA THR A 83 -15.73 -1.94 -5.22
C THR A 83 -15.31 -1.22 -3.93
N VAL A 84 -14.23 -1.65 -3.27
CA VAL A 84 -13.71 -0.98 -2.08
C VAL A 84 -13.24 0.44 -2.39
N ILE A 85 -12.49 0.64 -3.48
CA ILE A 85 -11.96 1.95 -3.89
C ILE A 85 -13.11 2.93 -4.14
N THR A 86 -14.12 2.52 -4.90
CA THR A 86 -15.27 3.38 -5.24
C THR A 86 -16.19 3.63 -4.06
N ALA A 87 -16.40 2.65 -3.18
CA ALA A 87 -17.13 2.85 -1.94
C ALA A 87 -16.43 3.87 -1.04
N ALA A 88 -15.11 3.76 -0.87
CA ALA A 88 -14.34 4.74 -0.10
C ALA A 88 -14.39 6.13 -0.73
N LYS A 89 -14.24 6.22 -2.06
CA LYS A 89 -14.40 7.49 -2.79
C LYS A 89 -15.74 8.15 -2.51
N GLN A 90 -16.82 7.37 -2.55
CA GLN A 90 -18.18 7.87 -2.38
C GLN A 90 -18.54 8.21 -0.93
N VAL A 91 -18.08 7.41 0.04
CA VAL A 91 -18.47 7.53 1.45
C VAL A 91 -17.55 8.45 2.23
N TRP A 92 -16.24 8.37 1.97
CA TRP A 92 -15.23 9.13 2.70
C TRP A 92 -14.82 10.40 1.96
N GLY A 93 -14.43 10.25 0.69
CA GLY A 93 -13.93 11.36 -0.11
C GLY A 93 -12.99 10.94 -1.23
N ASP A 94 -12.83 11.86 -2.17
CA ASP A 94 -12.05 11.66 -3.39
C ASP A 94 -10.59 11.31 -3.12
N ASP A 95 -9.99 11.91 -2.10
CA ASP A 95 -8.61 11.69 -1.66
C ASP A 95 -8.38 10.26 -1.14
N MET A 96 -9.31 9.73 -0.33
CA MET A 96 -9.24 8.35 0.14
C MET A 96 -9.38 7.36 -1.01
N GLY A 97 -10.30 7.60 -1.94
CA GLY A 97 -10.44 6.77 -3.14
C GLY A 97 -9.15 6.75 -3.97
N ALA A 98 -8.52 7.92 -4.19
CA ALA A 98 -7.26 8.01 -4.91
C ALA A 98 -6.11 7.31 -4.16
N PHE A 99 -6.05 7.46 -2.83
CA PHE A 99 -5.08 6.77 -1.97
C PHE A 99 -5.21 5.25 -2.06
N LEU A 100 -6.42 4.71 -1.95
CA LEU A 100 -6.66 3.27 -2.07
C LEU A 100 -6.36 2.74 -3.47
N CYS A 101 -6.60 3.53 -4.52
CA CYS A 101 -6.19 3.13 -5.87
C CYS A 101 -4.67 3.05 -5.99
N TRP A 102 -3.95 4.07 -5.48
CA TRP A 102 -2.48 4.10 -5.47
C TRP A 102 -1.87 2.97 -4.63
N LEU A 103 -2.45 2.69 -3.45
CA LEU A 103 -1.99 1.62 -2.57
C LEU A 103 -2.37 0.25 -3.12
N GLY A 104 -3.58 0.09 -3.66
CA GLY A 104 -4.13 -1.17 -4.17
C GLY A 104 -3.27 -1.80 -5.25
N VAL A 105 -2.81 -1.03 -6.24
CA VAL A 105 -1.91 -1.56 -7.28
C VAL A 105 -0.59 -2.09 -6.73
N ARG A 106 -0.10 -1.52 -5.62
CA ARG A 106 1.13 -1.99 -4.96
C ARG A 106 0.84 -3.25 -4.15
N LEU A 107 -0.29 -3.30 -3.45
CA LEU A 107 -0.69 -4.46 -2.64
C LEU A 107 -1.02 -5.68 -3.50
N LEU A 108 -1.60 -5.50 -4.69
CA LEU A 108 -1.79 -6.57 -5.67
C LEU A 108 -0.45 -7.19 -6.07
N GLU A 109 0.57 -6.36 -6.34
CA GLU A 109 1.91 -6.88 -6.63
C GLU A 109 2.58 -7.49 -5.39
N CYS A 110 2.39 -6.92 -4.20
CA CYS A 110 2.84 -7.53 -2.95
C CYS A 110 2.25 -8.94 -2.77
N HIS A 111 0.95 -9.11 -3.03
CA HIS A 111 0.30 -10.42 -2.99
C HIS A 111 0.91 -11.37 -4.02
N ARG A 112 1.12 -10.93 -5.26
CA ARG A 112 1.71 -11.75 -6.33
C ARG A 112 3.13 -12.24 -6.00
N VAL A 113 3.97 -11.39 -5.38
CA VAL A 113 5.37 -11.77 -5.07
C VAL A 113 5.51 -12.56 -3.77
N LEU A 114 4.50 -12.54 -2.89
CA LEU A 114 4.49 -13.34 -1.67
C LEU A 114 4.34 -14.84 -2.00
N THR A 115 5.02 -15.69 -1.25
CA THR A 115 4.76 -17.13 -1.26
C THR A 115 3.40 -17.44 -0.64
N ASP A 116 2.83 -18.61 -0.94
CA ASP A 116 1.55 -19.07 -0.37
C ASP A 116 1.55 -19.12 1.17
N ASP A 117 2.72 -19.33 1.79
CA ASP A 117 2.95 -19.31 3.24
C ASP A 117 3.56 -17.98 3.75
N GLY A 118 3.68 -17.00 2.87
CA GLY A 118 4.25 -15.69 3.16
C GLY A 118 3.30 -14.80 3.95
N SER A 119 3.83 -13.74 4.54
CA SER A 119 3.03 -12.78 5.32
C SER A 119 3.31 -11.33 4.95
N LEU A 120 2.27 -10.51 4.99
CA LEU A 120 2.33 -9.05 4.86
C LEU A 120 2.05 -8.40 6.21
N TYR A 121 2.96 -7.54 6.67
CA TYR A 121 2.75 -6.62 7.78
C TYR A 121 2.67 -5.21 7.20
N LEU A 122 1.50 -4.59 7.34
CA LEU A 122 1.23 -3.23 6.87
C LEU A 122 0.92 -2.34 8.07
N HIS A 123 1.77 -1.35 8.30
CA HIS A 123 1.51 -0.31 9.28
C HIS A 123 0.63 0.78 8.65
N ILE A 124 -0.45 1.13 9.34
CA ILE A 124 -1.34 2.20 8.93
C ILE A 124 -1.88 2.90 10.18
N ASP A 125 -2.29 4.14 10.04
CA ASP A 125 -2.96 4.86 11.10
C ASP A 125 -4.47 4.57 11.13
N HIS A 126 -5.12 5.07 12.17
CA HIS A 126 -6.57 4.95 12.37
C HIS A 126 -7.43 5.61 11.27
N THR A 127 -6.89 6.55 10.50
CA THR A 127 -7.63 7.31 9.48
C THR A 127 -7.97 6.40 8.30
N ALA A 128 -6.97 5.68 7.79
CA ALA A 128 -7.12 4.80 6.64
C ALA A 128 -7.36 3.33 7.01
N HIS A 129 -7.15 2.94 8.28
CA HIS A 129 -7.21 1.54 8.74
C HIS A 129 -8.41 0.75 8.23
N ALA A 130 -9.64 1.25 8.43
CA ALA A 130 -10.85 0.52 8.06
C ALA A 130 -10.92 0.23 6.55
N TRP A 131 -10.55 1.21 5.72
CA TRP A 131 -10.56 1.07 4.27
C TRP A 131 -9.42 0.20 3.75
N VAL A 132 -8.22 0.34 4.31
CA VAL A 132 -7.08 -0.51 3.98
C VAL A 132 -7.33 -1.96 4.38
N LYS A 133 -8.02 -2.20 5.50
CA LYS A 133 -8.45 -3.54 5.90
C LYS A 133 -9.43 -4.15 4.88
N CYS A 134 -10.44 -3.40 4.45
CA CYS A 134 -11.36 -3.84 3.39
C CYS A 134 -10.61 -4.12 2.08
N LEU A 135 -9.62 -3.29 1.74
CA LEU A 135 -8.79 -3.45 0.55
C LEU A 135 -7.95 -4.73 0.62
N LEU A 136 -7.34 -5.02 1.78
CA LEU A 136 -6.60 -6.27 2.01
C LEU A 136 -7.53 -7.49 1.98
N ASP A 137 -8.74 -7.39 2.51
CA ASP A 137 -9.74 -8.47 2.42
C ASP A 137 -10.14 -8.76 0.96
N ALA A 138 -10.21 -7.72 0.11
CA ALA A 138 -10.47 -7.88 -1.31
C ALA A 138 -9.30 -8.54 -2.05
N ILE A 139 -8.05 -8.24 -1.67
CA ILE A 139 -6.85 -8.76 -2.34
C ILE A 139 -6.47 -10.17 -1.89
N PHE A 140 -6.41 -10.40 -0.57
CA PHE A 140 -5.94 -11.67 0.01
C PHE A 140 -7.09 -12.62 0.35
N GLY A 141 -8.33 -12.11 0.41
CA GLY A 141 -9.47 -12.83 0.93
C GLY A 141 -9.59 -12.70 2.46
N ARG A 142 -10.83 -12.46 2.93
CA ARG A 142 -11.15 -12.24 4.35
C ARG A 142 -10.61 -13.30 5.32
N GLN A 143 -10.47 -14.55 4.88
CA GLN A 143 -10.01 -15.65 5.74
C GLN A 143 -8.50 -15.62 6.01
N GLN A 144 -7.74 -14.83 5.24
CA GLN A 144 -6.28 -14.71 5.38
C GLN A 144 -5.87 -13.64 6.41
N PHE A 145 -6.83 -12.93 7.00
CA PHE A 145 -6.52 -11.99 8.06
C PHE A 145 -6.12 -12.73 9.34
N LEU A 146 -4.87 -12.54 9.77
CA LEU A 146 -4.33 -13.18 10.96
C LEU A 146 -4.59 -12.37 12.23
N ASN A 147 -4.04 -11.15 12.32
CA ASN A 147 -4.09 -10.33 13.52
C ASN A 147 -3.98 -8.84 13.20
N GLU A 148 -4.48 -8.00 14.12
CA GLU A 148 -4.20 -6.56 14.18
C GLU A 148 -3.26 -6.30 15.37
N ILE A 149 -2.15 -5.60 15.12
CA ILE A 149 -1.20 -5.22 16.17
C ILE A 149 -1.42 -3.75 16.48
N VAL A 150 -2.01 -3.46 17.63
CA VAL A 150 -2.24 -2.08 18.09
C VAL A 150 -1.02 -1.61 18.88
N TRP A 151 -0.38 -0.53 18.41
CA TRP A 151 0.68 0.15 19.16
C TRP A 151 0.08 1.31 19.99
N PRO A 152 -0.03 1.18 21.32
CA PRO A 152 -0.54 2.24 22.17
C PRO A 152 0.52 3.34 22.40
N TYR A 153 0.22 4.58 22.01
CA TYR A 153 1.01 5.74 22.43
C TYR A 153 0.51 6.23 23.79
N ARG A 154 1.42 6.40 24.79
CA ARG A 154 1.05 6.93 26.12
C ARG A 154 0.99 8.46 26.17
N THR A 155 1.53 9.14 25.18
CA THR A 155 1.54 10.61 25.03
C THR A 155 1.60 10.91 23.52
N GLY A 156 0.68 11.74 23.02
CA GLY A 156 0.63 12.12 21.61
C GLY A 156 1.95 12.73 21.14
N GLY A 157 2.38 12.36 19.94
CA GLY A 157 3.51 12.98 19.24
C GLY A 157 3.21 14.39 18.76
#